data_AF-A0A7R9T7U6-F1
#
_entry.id   AF-A0A7R9T7U6-F1
#
_cell.length_a   1.000
_cell.length_b   1.000
_cell.length_c   1.000
_cell.angle_alpha   90.00
_cell.angle_beta   90.00
_cell.angle_gamma   90.00
#
_symmetry.space_group_name_H-M   'P 1'
#
loop_
_entity.id
_entity.type
_entity.pdbx_description
1 polymer ?
#
loop_
_entity_poly.entity_id
_entity_poly.type
_entity_poly.pdbx_seq_one_letter_code
_entity_poly.pdbx_strand_id
1 'polypeptide(L)'
;PKRTSKPPADPHQRIADVVKLLCEAASGGPAESDDDLLVALKRAVRRDDDAMRRAHASLMLALKHKECSHRTRAVTIIDALFVRSHLFRCLAVDDLSSFLRHAIGVDNTDAKPLPPWPVAETEKLREISAKALDAWTTRFASAHP
;
A
#
# COMPACT_ATOMS: atom_id res chain seq x y z
N PRO A 1 -32.78 -15.18 -22.22
CA PRO A 1 -31.53 -15.29 -21.46
C PRO A 1 -30.51 -14.21 -21.87
N LYS A 2 -30.38 -13.14 -21.08
CA LYS A 2 -29.39 -12.07 -21.32
C LYS A 2 -27.99 -12.65 -21.08
N ARG A 3 -27.17 -12.75 -22.13
CA ARG A 3 -25.75 -13.04 -22.02
C ARG A 3 -25.09 -11.86 -21.32
N THR A 4 -24.76 -12.02 -20.03
CA THR A 4 -23.86 -11.09 -19.36
C THR A 4 -22.45 -11.35 -19.91
N SER A 5 -22.00 -10.50 -20.83
CA SER A 5 -20.61 -10.47 -21.26
C SER A 5 -19.74 -10.25 -20.03
N LYS A 6 -18.88 -11.22 -19.70
CA LYS A 6 -17.84 -11.07 -18.70
C LYS A 6 -17.09 -9.75 -19.01
N PRO A 7 -16.96 -8.82 -18.05
CA PRO A 7 -16.23 -7.58 -18.31
C PRO A 7 -14.83 -7.92 -18.85
N PRO A 8 -14.28 -7.09 -19.76
CA PRO A 8 -12.94 -7.32 -20.29
C PRO A 8 -11.99 -7.53 -19.11
N ALA A 9 -11.13 -8.55 -19.21
CA ALA A 9 -10.15 -8.83 -18.18
C ALA A 9 -9.31 -7.56 -17.96
N ASP A 10 -9.39 -7.00 -16.76
CA ASP A 10 -8.63 -5.81 -16.41
C ASP A 10 -7.14 -6.11 -16.66
N PRO A 11 -6.49 -5.38 -17.58
CA PRO A 11 -5.10 -5.66 -17.97
C PRO A 11 -4.13 -5.53 -16.78
N HIS A 12 -4.52 -4.78 -15.73
CA HIS A 12 -3.72 -4.59 -14.52
C HIS A 12 -4.21 -5.43 -13.34
N GLN A 13 -5.12 -6.39 -13.54
CA GLN A 13 -5.57 -7.28 -12.48
C GLN A 13 -4.39 -8.01 -11.83
N ARG A 14 -3.41 -8.43 -12.64
CA ARG A 14 -2.17 -9.06 -12.14
C ARG A 14 -1.38 -8.17 -11.17
N ILE A 15 -1.42 -6.84 -11.35
CA ILE A 15 -0.77 -5.91 -10.41
C ILE A 15 -1.43 -5.97 -9.04
N ALA A 16 -2.77 -5.99 -9.02
CA ALA A 16 -3.53 -6.11 -7.78
C ALA A 16 -3.25 -7.43 -7.08
N ASP A 17 -3.17 -8.52 -7.84
CA ASP A 17 -2.89 -9.85 -7.31
C ASP A 17 -1.47 -9.92 -6.70
N VAL A 18 -0.47 -9.35 -7.37
CA VAL A 18 0.90 -9.27 -6.83
C VAL A 18 0.95 -8.42 -5.57
N VAL A 19 0.27 -7.25 -5.53
CA VAL A 19 0.18 -6.43 -4.31
C VAL A 19 -0.48 -7.21 -3.17
N LYS A 20 -1.55 -7.94 -3.46
CA LYS A 20 -2.26 -8.77 -2.48
C LYS A 20 -1.34 -9.85 -1.91
N LEU A 21 -0.63 -10.60 -2.76
CA LEU A 21 0.35 -11.60 -2.31
C LEU A 21 1.46 -10.98 -1.46
N LEU A 22 2.00 -9.84 -1.90
CA LEU A 22 2.98 -9.04 -1.16
C LEU A 22 2.44 -8.41 0.14
N CYS A 23 1.14 -8.45 0.41
CA CYS A 23 0.56 -8.04 1.68
C CYS A 23 0.18 -9.25 2.55
N GLU A 24 -0.21 -10.38 1.93
CA GLU A 24 -0.68 -11.60 2.61
C GLU A 24 0.42 -12.57 3.01
N ALA A 25 1.54 -12.65 2.26
CA ALA A 25 2.61 -13.61 2.52
C ALA A 25 3.07 -13.62 3.98
N ALA A 26 2.91 -14.79 4.60
CA ALA A 26 3.56 -15.16 5.84
C ALA A 26 4.95 -15.72 5.50
N SER A 27 5.98 -15.34 6.25
CA SER A 27 7.35 -15.83 6.04
C SER A 27 7.37 -17.36 6.03
N GLY A 28 7.77 -18.00 4.92
CA GLY A 28 8.07 -19.44 4.87
C GLY A 28 7.27 -20.32 3.89
N GLY A 29 6.62 -19.76 2.86
CA GLY A 29 5.99 -20.56 1.79
C GLY A 29 6.95 -20.97 0.64
N PRO A 30 6.69 -22.09 -0.08
CA PRO A 30 7.52 -22.56 -1.20
C PRO A 30 7.27 -21.84 -2.54
N ALA A 31 6.58 -20.70 -2.54
CA ALA A 31 6.35 -19.88 -3.73
C ALA A 31 7.33 -18.69 -3.77
N GLU A 32 7.51 -18.12 -4.97
CA GLU A 32 8.31 -16.94 -5.31
C GLU A 32 8.52 -15.99 -4.11
N SER A 33 9.78 -15.66 -3.83
CA SER A 33 10.11 -14.89 -2.62
C SER A 33 9.46 -13.51 -2.64
N ASP A 34 9.20 -12.95 -1.46
CA ASP A 34 8.68 -11.58 -1.33
C ASP A 34 9.53 -10.55 -2.10
N ASP A 35 10.84 -10.78 -2.14
CA ASP A 35 11.78 -9.92 -2.87
C ASP A 35 11.57 -10.00 -4.39
N ASP A 36 11.36 -11.20 -4.92
CA ASP A 36 11.10 -11.42 -6.36
C ASP A 36 9.78 -10.77 -6.77
N LEU A 37 8.71 -10.98 -5.98
CA LEU A 37 7.42 -10.35 -6.20
C LEU A 37 7.51 -8.81 -6.14
N LEU A 38 8.28 -8.27 -5.21
CA LEU A 38 8.51 -6.83 -5.10
C LEU A 38 9.28 -6.30 -6.31
N VAL A 39 10.29 -7.03 -6.78
CA VAL A 39 11.03 -6.69 -8.02
C VAL A 39 10.10 -6.73 -9.24
N ALA A 40 9.26 -7.75 -9.35
CA ALA A 40 8.27 -7.89 -10.42
C ALA A 40 7.28 -6.72 -10.40
N LEU A 41 6.72 -6.38 -9.24
CA LEU A 41 5.84 -5.23 -9.07
C LEU A 41 6.52 -3.94 -9.53
N LYS A 42 7.71 -3.64 -8.99
CA LYS A 42 8.50 -2.44 -9.34
C LYS A 42 8.75 -2.36 -10.84
N ARG A 43 9.06 -3.48 -11.50
CA ARG A 43 9.29 -3.52 -12.96
C ARG A 43 8.01 -3.24 -13.74
N ALA A 44 6.91 -3.87 -13.34
CA ALA A 44 5.63 -3.76 -14.04
C ALA A 44 5.05 -2.34 -13.98
N VAL A 45 5.18 -1.65 -12.84
CA VAL A 45 4.64 -0.29 -12.70
C VAL A 45 5.58 0.81 -13.23
N ARG A 46 6.86 0.52 -13.48
CA ARG A 46 7.90 1.55 -13.74
C ARG A 46 7.60 2.47 -14.92
N ARG A 47 6.91 1.97 -15.96
CA ARG A 47 6.66 2.69 -17.21
C ARG A 47 5.18 2.68 -17.62
N ASP A 48 4.33 2.32 -16.68
CA ASP A 48 2.91 2.11 -16.92
C ASP A 48 2.14 2.82 -15.80
N ASP A 49 1.63 3.99 -16.12
CA ASP A 49 0.94 4.86 -15.18
C ASP A 49 -0.37 4.24 -14.69
N ASP A 50 -1.05 3.44 -15.52
CA ASP A 50 -2.28 2.75 -15.14
C ASP A 50 -1.96 1.57 -14.21
N ALA A 51 -0.87 0.84 -14.46
CA ALA A 51 -0.35 -0.15 -13.53
C ALA A 51 0.05 0.50 -12.18
N MET A 52 0.68 1.68 -12.21
CA MET A 52 1.03 2.43 -11.00
C MET A 52 -0.22 2.86 -10.22
N ARG A 53 -1.24 3.39 -10.89
CA ARG A 53 -2.53 3.76 -10.26
C ARG A 53 -3.23 2.53 -9.67
N ARG A 54 -3.19 1.39 -10.37
CA ARG A 54 -3.77 0.14 -9.86
C ARG A 54 -3.01 -0.38 -8.64
N ALA A 55 -1.69 -0.33 -8.64
CA ALA A 55 -0.87 -0.68 -7.48
C ALA A 55 -1.22 0.22 -6.28
N HIS A 56 -1.29 1.53 -6.49
CA HIS A 56 -1.67 2.50 -5.46
C HIS A 56 -3.04 2.19 -4.86
N ALA A 57 -4.08 2.03 -5.69
CA ALA A 57 -5.43 1.71 -5.22
C ALA A 57 -5.46 0.39 -4.42
N SER A 58 -4.70 -0.62 -4.86
CA SER A 58 -4.61 -1.91 -4.17
C SER A 58 -3.90 -1.79 -2.81
N LEU A 59 -2.86 -0.96 -2.71
CA LEU A 59 -2.16 -0.69 -1.46
C LEU A 59 -3.03 0.09 -0.47
N MET A 60 -3.79 1.08 -0.93
CA MET A 60 -4.75 1.81 -0.09
C MET A 60 -5.85 0.90 0.46
N LEU A 61 -6.27 -0.10 -0.32
CA LEU A 61 -7.19 -1.13 0.17
C LEU A 61 -6.52 -2.05 1.20
N ALA A 62 -5.25 -2.44 0.97
CA ALA A 62 -4.50 -3.28 1.92
C ALA A 62 -4.29 -2.60 3.28
N LEU A 63 -4.15 -1.26 3.32
CA LEU A 63 -4.11 -0.51 4.58
C LEU A 63 -5.39 -0.63 5.40
N LYS A 64 -6.53 -0.96 4.80
CA LYS A 64 -7.79 -1.15 5.51
C LYS A 64 -7.96 -2.57 6.05
N HIS A 65 -6.98 -3.45 5.84
CA HIS A 65 -7.07 -4.85 6.23
C HIS A 65 -7.22 -5.02 7.75
N LYS A 66 -7.85 -6.10 8.19
CA LYS A 66 -8.09 -6.34 9.62
C LYS A 66 -6.84 -6.78 10.39
N GLU A 67 -5.75 -7.14 9.73
CA GLU A 67 -4.51 -7.64 10.36
C GLU A 67 -3.38 -6.60 10.24
N CYS A 68 -2.66 -6.37 11.34
CA CYS A 68 -1.57 -5.39 11.43
C CYS A 68 -0.40 -5.74 10.49
N SER A 69 -0.10 -7.03 10.34
CA SER A 69 0.94 -7.56 9.44
C SER A 69 0.73 -7.13 8.00
N HIS A 70 -0.51 -7.21 7.49
CA HIS A 70 -0.84 -6.84 6.12
C HIS A 70 -0.68 -5.35 5.89
N ARG A 71 -1.15 -4.53 6.84
CA ARG A 71 -0.97 -3.07 6.79
C ARG A 71 0.50 -2.69 6.83
N THR A 72 1.29 -3.35 7.66
CA THR A 72 2.73 -3.09 7.80
C THR A 72 3.45 -3.34 6.48
N ARG A 73 3.17 -4.47 5.81
CA ARG A 73 3.74 -4.78 4.50
C ARG A 73 3.30 -3.79 3.43
N ALA A 74 2.03 -3.38 3.44
CA ALA A 74 1.54 -2.33 2.56
C ALA A 74 2.32 -1.02 2.75
N VAL A 75 2.56 -0.57 3.99
CA VAL A 75 3.37 0.63 4.29
C VAL A 75 4.79 0.50 3.73
N THR A 76 5.44 -0.66 3.88
CA THR A 76 6.78 -0.90 3.32
C THR A 76 6.81 -0.79 1.80
N ILE A 77 5.79 -1.31 1.11
CA ILE A 77 5.70 -1.23 -0.36
C ILE A 77 5.39 0.19 -0.81
N ILE A 78 4.48 0.89 -0.10
CA ILE A 78 4.15 2.30 -0.34
C ILE A 78 5.42 3.15 -0.27
N ASP A 79 6.21 3.02 0.79
CA ASP A 79 7.48 3.74 0.95
C ASP A 79 8.44 3.47 -0.22
N ALA A 80 8.60 2.20 -0.61
CA ALA A 80 9.48 1.81 -1.70
C ALA A 80 9.10 2.39 -3.07
N LEU A 81 7.80 2.61 -3.31
CA LEU A 81 7.27 3.24 -4.52
C LEU A 81 7.28 4.77 -4.44
N PHE A 82 6.92 5.34 -3.28
CA PHE A 82 6.89 6.78 -3.02
C PHE A 82 8.23 7.45 -3.30
N VAL A 83 9.32 6.85 -2.80
CA VAL A 83 10.67 7.41 -2.98
C VAL A 83 11.10 7.43 -4.46
N ARG A 84 10.55 6.54 -5.31
CA ARG A 84 11.03 6.31 -6.69
C ARG A 84 10.10 6.84 -7.79
N SER A 85 8.84 7.12 -7.50
CA SER A 85 7.84 7.49 -8.51
C SER A 85 7.15 8.81 -8.17
N HIS A 86 7.30 9.82 -9.04
CA HIS A 86 6.59 11.10 -8.88
C HIS A 86 5.07 10.92 -8.94
N LEU A 87 4.56 10.15 -9.91
CA LEU A 87 3.14 9.85 -10.00
C LEU A 87 2.62 9.22 -8.71
N PHE A 88 3.35 8.25 -8.16
CA PHE A 88 2.95 7.62 -6.90
C PHE A 88 2.93 8.61 -5.73
N ARG A 89 3.88 9.55 -5.68
CA ARG A 89 3.86 10.61 -4.65
C ARG A 89 2.63 11.48 -4.75
N CYS A 90 2.27 11.95 -5.95
CA CYS A 90 1.04 12.73 -6.15
C CYS A 90 -0.19 11.97 -5.64
N LEU A 91 -0.35 10.70 -6.06
CA LEU A 91 -1.46 9.85 -5.62
C LEU A 91 -1.48 9.65 -4.10
N ALA A 92 -0.32 9.41 -3.48
CA ALA A 92 -0.22 9.18 -2.05
C ALA A 92 -0.43 10.45 -1.22
N VAL A 93 -0.11 11.63 -1.75
CA VAL A 93 -0.45 12.92 -1.11
C VAL A 93 -1.95 13.15 -1.17
N ASP A 94 -2.60 12.88 -2.30
CA ASP A 94 -4.06 12.97 -2.44
C ASP A 94 -4.80 12.07 -1.43
N ASP A 95 -4.27 10.86 -1.19
CA ASP A 95 -4.80 9.88 -0.24
C ASP A 95 -4.13 9.91 1.16
N LEU A 96 -3.35 10.95 1.48
CA LEU A 96 -2.55 10.99 2.73
C LEU A 96 -3.43 10.86 3.98
N SER A 97 -4.62 11.46 3.98
CA SER A 97 -5.57 11.34 5.10
C SER A 97 -6.01 9.89 5.35
N SER A 98 -6.19 9.11 4.28
CA SER A 98 -6.51 7.68 4.35
C SER A 98 -5.32 6.90 4.92
N PHE A 99 -4.11 7.21 4.45
CA PHE A 99 -2.87 6.62 4.97
C PHE A 99 -2.72 6.87 6.48
N LEU A 100 -2.82 8.12 6.94
CA LEU A 100 -2.67 8.49 8.36
C LEU A 100 -3.70 7.78 9.26
N ARG A 101 -4.96 7.71 8.82
CA ARG A 101 -6.03 7.02 9.54
C ARG A 101 -5.74 5.53 9.71
N HIS A 102 -5.32 4.87 8.63
CA HIS A 102 -5.25 3.41 8.59
C HIS A 102 -3.89 2.82 8.98
N ALA A 103 -2.81 3.60 8.83
CA ALA A 103 -1.44 3.18 9.13
C ALA A 103 -0.95 3.73 10.50
N ILE A 104 -1.29 4.97 10.86
CA ILE A 104 -0.85 5.58 12.13
C ILE A 104 -1.97 5.53 13.18
N GLY A 105 -3.22 5.59 12.73
CA GLY A 105 -4.37 5.71 13.62
C GLY A 105 -4.64 7.16 14.02
N VAL A 106 -4.38 8.12 13.14
CA VAL A 106 -4.79 9.52 13.35
C VAL A 106 -6.26 9.62 12.97
N ASP A 107 -7.13 9.84 13.95
CA ASP A 107 -8.53 10.16 13.71
C ASP A 107 -9.02 11.16 14.75
N ASN A 108 -9.74 12.18 14.27
CA ASN A 108 -10.33 13.25 15.06
C ASN A 108 -11.77 12.94 15.48
N THR A 109 -12.20 11.66 15.41
CA THR A 109 -13.57 11.22 15.71
C THR A 109 -13.57 9.92 16.52
N ASP A 110 -14.59 9.74 17.36
CA ASP A 110 -14.72 8.76 18.47
C ASP A 110 -14.65 7.26 18.11
N ALA A 111 -14.38 6.89 16.85
CA ALA A 111 -14.15 5.51 16.45
C ALA A 111 -12.66 5.17 16.54
N LYS A 112 -12.29 4.11 17.28
CA LYS A 112 -10.90 3.61 17.35
C LYS A 112 -10.36 3.37 15.92
N PRO A 113 -9.37 4.14 15.45
CA PRO A 113 -8.96 4.10 14.03
C PRO A 113 -8.15 2.86 13.66
N LEU A 114 -7.55 2.22 14.67
CA LEU A 114 -6.91 0.92 14.57
C LEU A 114 -7.77 -0.11 15.33
N PRO A 115 -8.09 -1.26 14.72
CA PRO A 115 -8.78 -2.35 15.43
C PRO A 115 -7.92 -2.88 16.60
N PRO A 116 -8.53 -3.59 17.56
CA PRO A 116 -7.83 -4.09 18.74
C PRO A 116 -6.84 -5.19 18.35
N TRP A 117 -5.56 -4.84 18.24
CA TRP A 117 -4.45 -5.77 18.00
C TRP A 117 -3.49 -5.83 19.19
N PRO A 118 -2.58 -6.83 19.21
CA PRO A 118 -1.45 -6.81 20.13
C PRO A 118 -0.72 -5.45 20.07
N VAL A 119 -0.41 -4.91 21.25
CA VAL A 119 0.21 -3.58 21.39
C VAL A 119 1.50 -3.49 20.57
N ALA A 120 2.36 -4.52 20.65
CA ALA A 120 3.63 -4.57 19.93
C ALA A 120 3.46 -4.48 18.40
N GLU A 121 2.43 -5.12 17.83
CA GLU A 121 2.17 -5.05 16.38
C GLU A 121 1.64 -3.67 15.96
N THR A 122 0.83 -3.06 16.82
CA THR A 122 0.29 -1.72 16.61
C THR A 122 1.39 -0.66 16.68
N GLU A 123 2.26 -0.76 17.69
CA GLU A 123 3.42 0.13 17.85
C GLU A 123 4.38 0.00 16.68
N LYS A 124 4.70 -1.22 16.24
CA LYS A 124 5.54 -1.46 15.06
C LYS A 124 4.95 -0.82 13.80
N LEU A 125 3.65 -1.00 13.56
CA LEU A 125 2.98 -0.39 12.41
C LEU A 125 3.08 1.14 12.47
N ARG A 126 2.83 1.74 13.64
CA ARG A 126 2.94 3.20 13.84
C ARG A 126 4.35 3.70 13.63
N GLU A 127 5.35 3.04 14.20
CA GLU A 127 6.76 3.42 14.08
C GLU A 127 7.20 3.45 12.63
N ILE A 128 6.93 2.37 11.87
CA ILE A 128 7.30 2.28 10.46
C ILE A 128 6.56 3.35 9.64
N SER A 129 5.28 3.57 9.92
CA SER A 129 4.47 4.56 9.21
C SER A 129 4.91 6.00 9.48
N ALA A 130 5.20 6.32 10.75
CA ALA A 130 5.69 7.63 11.16
C ALA A 130 7.09 7.91 10.58
N LYS A 131 7.97 6.91 10.58
CA LYS A 131 9.30 7.01 9.98
C LYS A 131 9.23 7.24 8.47
N ALA A 132 8.34 6.55 7.77
CA ALA A 132 8.12 6.78 6.33
C ALA A 132 7.63 8.22 6.10
N LEU A 133 6.63 8.67 6.86
CA LEU A 133 6.08 10.02 6.74
C LEU A 133 7.15 11.10 6.98
N ASP A 134 7.96 10.98 8.03
CA ASP A 134 9.04 11.91 8.33
C ASP A 134 10.10 11.96 7.21
N ALA A 135 10.44 10.80 6.64
CA ALA A 135 11.33 10.74 5.48
C ALA A 135 10.72 11.39 4.23
N TRP A 136 9.41 11.25 4.04
CA TRP A 136 8.70 11.87 2.91
C TRP A 136 8.64 13.38 3.05
N THR A 137 8.25 13.90 4.22
CA THR A 137 8.18 15.35 4.48
C THR A 137 9.55 15.99 4.36
N THR A 138 10.58 15.40 4.96
CA THR A 138 11.97 15.90 4.89
C THR A 138 12.46 16.01 3.44
N ARG A 139 12.08 15.06 2.58
CA ARG A 139 12.62 14.97 1.21
C ARG A 139 11.77 15.67 0.15
N PHE A 140 10.47 15.79 0.37
CA PHE A 140 9.52 16.17 -0.69
C PHE A 140 8.51 17.24 -0.30
N ALA A 141 8.48 17.74 0.95
CA ALA A 141 7.51 18.77 1.35
C ALA A 141 7.57 20.04 0.50
N SER A 142 8.75 20.44 0.01
CA SER A 142 8.89 21.61 -0.86
C SER A 142 8.34 21.41 -2.27
N ALA A 143 8.16 20.17 -2.72
CA ALA A 143 7.64 19.83 -4.05
C ALA A 143 6.11 19.67 -4.08
N HIS A 144 5.47 19.59 -2.91
CA HIS A 144 4.03 19.38 -2.76
C HIS A 144 3.47 20.31 -1.64
N PRO A 145 3.26 21.61 -1.94
CA PRO A 145 2.72 22.59 -1.00
C PRO A 145 1.22 22.42 -0.73
#